data_AF-A0A354I2Z9-F1
#
_entry.id   AF-A0A354I2Z9-F1
#
_cell.length_a   1.000
_cell.length_b   1.000
_cell.length_c   1.000
_cell.angle_alpha   90.00
_cell.angle_beta   90.00
_cell.angle_gamma   90.00
#
_symmetry.space_group_name_H-M   'P 1'
#
loop_
_entity.id
_entity.type
_entity.pdbx_description
1 polymer ?
#
loop_
_entity_poly.entity_id
_entity_poly.type
_entity_poly.pdbx_seq_one_letter_code
_entity_poly.pdbx_strand_id
1 'polypeptide(L)'
;MKLHKMSSTVGLSHEEWLEFRRKGIGGSDAGAICGLNPYRTAINVFLDKTEQGQITEDNEAMRQGRDLEQYVAERFTESTGKKVRRANSMFYNEQYPFMLANVDRLIVGENAGLECKTASAYSADKWKDGQIPESYEIQCYHYMAVTGADAWYIAVCILGKDFKWQRIERDEEMIQMLIEIEKKFWNENVLLGQMPSPDGSKASDEILKKYYPNSNSRQIKLYGFDEKLQRRKEISDLIEKLEKEKKQIEQEVKQYMQDNEKAKSDSFEVSWKEITQRRIDTEKLRAEQPKIYNQYLKTYQMRKFGVKDV
;
A
#
# COMPACT_ATOMS: atom_id res chain seq x y z
N MET A 1 -2.11 -28.82 -8.30
CA MET A 1 -1.39 -28.02 -7.29
C MET A 1 -0.38 -28.89 -6.54
N LYS A 2 0.75 -28.30 -6.19
CA LYS A 2 1.79 -28.81 -5.29
C LYS A 2 1.64 -28.13 -3.93
N LEU A 3 0.80 -28.69 -3.05
CA LEU A 3 0.46 -28.07 -1.77
C LEU A 3 1.34 -28.65 -0.64
N HIS A 4 2.46 -28.01 -0.37
CA HIS A 4 3.33 -28.36 0.76
C HIS A 4 2.87 -27.60 2.00
N LYS A 5 2.37 -28.32 3.00
CA LYS A 5 1.78 -27.74 4.21
C LYS A 5 2.87 -27.34 5.21
N MET A 6 2.82 -26.09 5.66
CA MET A 6 3.67 -25.59 6.73
C MET A 6 3.01 -25.80 8.10
N SER A 7 1.74 -25.43 8.23
CA SER A 7 0.96 -25.58 9.47
C SER A 7 -0.55 -25.58 9.15
N SER A 8 -1.33 -26.21 10.03
CA SER A 8 -2.79 -26.09 10.02
C SER A 8 -3.18 -24.70 10.53
N THR A 9 -4.17 -24.06 9.89
CA THR A 9 -4.75 -22.81 10.41
C THR A 9 -5.97 -23.06 11.29
N VAL A 10 -6.45 -24.32 11.38
CA VAL A 10 -7.57 -24.70 12.24
C VAL A 10 -7.13 -24.65 13.70
N GLY A 11 -7.79 -23.81 14.50
CA GLY A 11 -7.49 -23.65 15.92
C GLY A 11 -6.21 -22.88 16.24
N LEU A 12 -5.54 -22.34 15.21
CA LEU A 12 -4.32 -21.54 15.37
C LEU A 12 -4.68 -20.17 15.95
N SER A 13 -4.00 -19.75 17.03
CA SER A 13 -4.18 -18.40 17.55
C SER A 13 -3.66 -17.36 16.57
N HIS A 14 -4.13 -16.11 16.71
CA HIS A 14 -3.65 -15.01 15.87
C HIS A 14 -2.13 -14.79 16.03
N GLU A 15 -1.61 -14.94 17.24
CA GLU A 15 -0.18 -14.77 17.55
C GLU A 15 0.66 -15.87 16.89
N GLU A 16 0.28 -17.14 17.03
CA GLU A 16 0.96 -18.25 16.35
C GLU A 16 0.89 -18.08 14.82
N TRP A 17 -0.24 -17.64 14.29
CA TRP A 17 -0.38 -17.34 12.85
C TRP A 17 0.59 -16.26 12.39
N LEU A 18 0.75 -15.18 13.17
CA LEU A 18 1.72 -14.13 12.89
C LEU A 18 3.15 -14.68 12.95
N GLU A 19 3.49 -15.54 13.91
CA GLU A 19 4.80 -16.17 14.00
C GLU A 19 5.12 -17.02 12.76
N PHE A 20 4.17 -17.82 12.29
CA PHE A 20 4.35 -18.57 11.04
C PHE A 20 4.54 -17.63 9.84
N ARG A 21 3.77 -16.55 9.76
CA ARG A 21 3.91 -15.55 8.70
C ARG A 21 5.24 -14.79 8.72
N ARG A 22 5.93 -14.71 9.86
CA ARG A 22 7.25 -14.08 9.94
C ARG A 22 8.38 -14.94 9.38
N LYS A 23 8.16 -16.26 9.25
CA LYS A 23 9.17 -17.20 8.72
C LYS A 23 9.38 -17.09 7.21
N GLY A 24 8.63 -16.24 6.52
CA GLY A 24 8.74 -16.04 5.08
C GLY A 24 7.95 -14.84 4.57
N ILE A 25 7.95 -14.67 3.26
CA ILE A 25 7.21 -13.68 2.48
C ILE A 25 5.86 -14.27 2.13
N GLY A 26 4.78 -13.61 2.54
CA GLY A 26 3.42 -13.95 2.13
C GLY A 26 2.98 -13.21 0.86
N GLY A 27 1.88 -13.64 0.24
CA GLY A 27 1.36 -12.99 -0.97
C GLY A 27 1.04 -11.49 -0.81
N SER A 28 0.59 -11.03 0.37
CA SER A 28 0.41 -9.60 0.62
C SER A 28 1.72 -8.82 0.81
N ASP A 29 2.81 -9.52 1.15
CA ASP A 29 4.15 -8.95 1.29
C ASP A 29 4.76 -8.72 -0.12
N ALA A 30 4.49 -9.63 -1.06
CA ALA A 30 4.96 -9.57 -2.45
C ALA A 30 4.69 -8.21 -3.12
N GLY A 31 3.45 -7.72 -3.06
CA GLY A 31 3.09 -6.42 -3.63
C GLY A 31 3.79 -5.23 -2.96
N ALA A 32 4.11 -5.34 -1.67
CA ALA A 32 4.85 -4.30 -0.94
C ALA A 32 6.35 -4.31 -1.27
N ILE A 33 6.95 -5.51 -1.43
CA ILE A 33 8.34 -5.68 -1.87
C ILE A 33 8.53 -5.13 -3.29
N CYS A 34 7.54 -5.31 -4.17
CA CYS A 34 7.56 -4.77 -5.53
C CYS A 34 7.25 -3.26 -5.60
N GLY A 35 6.92 -2.60 -4.49
CA GLY A 35 6.59 -1.17 -4.47
C GLY A 35 5.20 -0.82 -5.04
N LEU A 36 4.32 -1.81 -5.21
CA LEU A 36 2.99 -1.67 -5.83
C LEU A 36 1.85 -1.52 -4.82
N ASN A 37 2.15 -1.63 -3.53
CA ASN A 37 1.17 -1.50 -2.45
C ASN A 37 1.14 -0.06 -1.91
N PRO A 38 0.00 0.65 -1.96
CA PRO A 38 -0.08 2.05 -1.54
C PRO A 38 -0.04 2.25 -0.02
N TYR A 39 -0.19 1.18 0.77
CA TYR A 39 -0.28 1.23 2.23
C TYR A 39 0.89 0.56 2.94
N ARG A 40 1.73 -0.20 2.22
CA ARG A 40 2.79 -1.01 2.82
C ARG A 40 3.99 -1.08 1.90
N THR A 41 5.18 -0.83 2.43
CA THR A 41 6.45 -0.79 1.68
C THR A 41 7.33 -2.00 1.99
N ALA A 42 8.41 -2.17 1.22
CA ALA A 42 9.46 -3.13 1.52
C ALA A 42 10.07 -2.94 2.93
N ILE A 43 10.18 -1.69 3.41
CA ILE A 43 10.64 -1.41 4.78
C ILE A 43 9.66 -1.97 5.82
N ASN A 44 8.34 -1.81 5.61
CA ASN A 44 7.35 -2.41 6.51
C ASN A 44 7.49 -3.94 6.57
N VAL A 45 7.68 -4.58 5.41
CA VAL A 45 7.87 -6.04 5.34
C VAL A 45 9.14 -6.41 6.09
N PHE A 46 10.25 -5.71 5.85
CA PHE A 46 11.54 -5.98 6.50
C PHE A 46 11.40 -5.93 8.03
N LEU A 47 10.79 -4.88 8.58
CA LEU A 47 10.57 -4.74 10.02
C LEU A 47 9.65 -5.84 10.57
N ASP A 48 8.59 -6.22 9.84
CA ASP A 48 7.71 -7.33 10.22
C ASP A 48 8.46 -8.68 10.33
N LYS A 49 9.45 -8.91 9.45
CA LYS A 49 10.21 -10.17 9.43
C LYS A 49 11.39 -10.19 10.40
N THR A 50 12.00 -9.05 10.70
CA THR A 50 13.23 -8.99 11.52
C THR A 50 12.98 -8.57 12.96
N GLU A 51 11.91 -7.85 13.26
CA GLU A 51 11.65 -7.33 14.60
C GLU A 51 10.55 -8.11 15.33
N GLN A 52 10.93 -8.78 16.40
CA GLN A 52 10.00 -9.34 17.37
C GLN A 52 9.42 -8.18 18.20
N GLY A 53 8.30 -7.57 17.78
CA GLY A 53 7.61 -6.63 18.68
C GLY A 53 6.61 -5.66 18.07
N GLN A 54 6.58 -5.47 16.76
CA GLN A 54 5.50 -4.67 16.15
C GLN A 54 4.40 -5.59 15.63
N ILE A 55 3.48 -5.95 16.53
CA ILE A 55 2.17 -6.41 16.09
C ILE A 55 1.56 -5.22 15.34
N THR A 56 1.30 -5.39 14.05
CA THR A 56 0.46 -4.42 13.33
C THR A 56 -0.90 -4.52 13.99
N GLU A 57 -1.34 -3.46 14.68
CA GLU A 57 -2.67 -3.43 15.27
C GLU A 57 -3.69 -3.71 14.18
N ASP A 58 -4.50 -4.74 14.43
CA ASP A 58 -5.57 -5.12 13.53
C ASP A 58 -6.58 -3.97 13.46
N ASN A 59 -6.80 -3.45 12.26
CA ASN A 59 -7.75 -2.36 12.05
C ASN A 59 -9.11 -2.91 11.59
N GLU A 60 -10.13 -2.06 11.68
CA GLU A 60 -11.50 -2.45 11.32
C GLU A 60 -11.64 -2.96 9.88
N ALA A 61 -10.85 -2.45 8.92
CA ALA A 61 -10.89 -2.94 7.54
C ALA A 61 -10.34 -4.37 7.43
N MET A 62 -9.26 -4.69 8.17
CA MET A 62 -8.69 -6.03 8.23
C MET A 62 -9.64 -7.02 8.93
N ARG A 63 -10.27 -6.61 10.03
CA ARG A 63 -11.31 -7.41 10.71
C ARG A 63 -12.49 -7.71 9.80
N GLN A 64 -13.07 -6.69 9.17
CA GLN A 64 -14.18 -6.85 8.23
C GLN A 64 -13.82 -7.71 7.02
N GLY A 65 -12.60 -7.60 6.51
CA GLY A 65 -12.09 -8.47 5.45
C GLY A 65 -12.20 -9.95 5.82
N ARG A 66 -11.78 -10.32 7.04
CA ARG A 66 -11.88 -11.71 7.53
C ARG A 66 -13.32 -12.14 7.80
N ASP A 67 -14.11 -11.28 8.44
CA ASP A 67 -15.53 -11.54 8.74
C ASP A 67 -16.33 -11.82 7.44
N LEU A 68 -16.03 -11.08 6.37
CA LEU A 68 -16.76 -11.14 5.10
C LEU A 68 -16.14 -12.07 4.06
N GLU A 69 -14.99 -12.69 4.32
CA GLU A 69 -14.33 -13.59 3.38
C GLU A 69 -15.24 -14.75 2.93
N GLN A 70 -16.03 -15.30 3.86
CA GLN A 70 -17.03 -16.33 3.56
C GLN A 70 -18.12 -15.82 2.61
N TYR A 71 -18.64 -14.61 2.86
CA TYR A 71 -19.65 -13.99 2.01
C TYR A 71 -19.11 -13.73 0.60
N VAL A 72 -17.88 -13.23 0.46
CA VAL A 72 -17.24 -13.02 -0.86
C VAL A 72 -17.11 -14.34 -1.62
N ALA A 73 -16.72 -15.42 -0.94
CA ALA A 73 -16.62 -16.75 -1.53
C ALA A 73 -17.98 -17.30 -2.00
N GLU A 74 -19.04 -17.09 -1.22
CA GLU A 74 -20.41 -17.48 -1.58
C GLU A 74 -20.92 -16.71 -2.81
N ARG A 75 -20.69 -15.40 -2.85
CA ARG A 75 -21.01 -14.55 -4.02
C ARG A 75 -20.26 -14.99 -5.28
N PHE A 76 -19.00 -15.41 -5.13
CA PHE A 76 -18.23 -15.98 -6.24
C PHE A 76 -18.85 -17.29 -6.73
N THR A 77 -19.21 -18.21 -5.83
CA THR A 77 -19.87 -19.47 -6.20
C THR A 77 -21.21 -19.22 -6.87
N GLU A 78 -22.01 -18.29 -6.39
CA GLU A 78 -23.30 -17.91 -7.01
C GLU A 78 -23.10 -17.34 -8.42
N SER A 79 -22.12 -16.45 -8.61
CA SER A 79 -21.87 -15.81 -9.90
C SER A 79 -21.25 -16.73 -10.95
N THR A 80 -20.48 -17.74 -10.55
CA THR A 80 -19.68 -18.57 -11.47
C THR A 80 -20.16 -20.02 -11.56
N GLY A 81 -20.97 -20.48 -10.61
CA GLY A 81 -21.31 -21.89 -10.43
C GLY A 81 -20.16 -22.75 -9.90
N LYS A 82 -18.96 -22.19 -9.67
CA LYS A 82 -17.79 -22.94 -9.19
C LYS A 82 -17.90 -23.20 -7.70
N LYS A 83 -17.66 -24.44 -7.29
CA LYS A 83 -17.57 -24.83 -5.88
C LYS A 83 -16.19 -24.49 -5.34
N VAL A 84 -16.15 -23.98 -4.11
CA VAL A 84 -14.90 -23.64 -3.41
C VAL A 84 -14.83 -24.33 -2.06
N ARG A 85 -13.60 -24.51 -1.56
CA ARG A 85 -13.34 -25.06 -0.21
C ARG A 85 -12.27 -24.25 0.49
N ARG A 86 -12.33 -24.21 1.83
CA ARG A 86 -11.26 -23.61 2.64
C ARG A 86 -9.99 -24.42 2.52
N ALA A 87 -8.84 -23.74 2.45
CA ALA A 87 -7.56 -24.42 2.41
C ALA A 87 -7.14 -24.95 3.80
N ASN A 88 -7.53 -24.24 4.88
CA ASN A 88 -7.29 -24.61 6.29
C ASN A 88 -5.82 -24.91 6.63
N SER A 89 -4.88 -24.39 5.85
CA SER A 89 -3.44 -24.59 6.05
C SER A 89 -2.68 -23.44 5.41
N MET A 90 -1.54 -23.11 6.01
CA MET A 90 -0.51 -22.31 5.35
C MET A 90 0.36 -23.24 4.51
N PHE A 91 0.73 -22.81 3.32
CA PHE A 91 1.60 -23.54 2.41
C PHE A 91 2.93 -22.82 2.24
N TYR A 92 3.93 -23.55 1.79
CA TYR A 92 5.23 -22.99 1.41
C TYR A 92 5.67 -23.58 0.07
N ASN A 93 6.57 -22.88 -0.62
CA ASN A 93 7.21 -23.42 -1.81
C ASN A 93 8.40 -24.30 -1.41
N GLU A 94 8.43 -25.57 -1.86
CA GLU A 94 9.51 -26.51 -1.51
C GLU A 94 10.89 -26.08 -2.02
N GLN A 95 10.97 -25.51 -3.21
CA GLN A 95 12.21 -25.01 -3.81
C GLN A 95 12.63 -23.66 -3.22
N TYR A 96 11.66 -22.85 -2.80
CA TYR A 96 11.86 -21.51 -2.22
C TYR A 96 11.16 -21.40 -0.86
N PRO A 97 11.70 -22.00 0.22
CA PRO A 97 11.00 -22.11 1.51
C PRO A 97 10.64 -20.78 2.18
N PHE A 98 11.23 -19.67 1.73
CA PHE A 98 10.87 -18.33 2.19
C PHE A 98 9.54 -17.83 1.59
N MET A 99 8.98 -18.45 0.55
CA MET A 99 7.68 -18.04 -0.02
C MET A 99 6.54 -18.83 0.63
N LEU A 100 5.57 -18.12 1.19
CA LEU A 100 4.46 -18.67 1.97
C LEU A 100 3.09 -18.26 1.39
N ALA A 101 2.14 -19.18 1.37
CA ALA A 101 0.79 -18.92 0.93
C ALA A 101 -0.23 -19.16 2.04
N ASN A 102 -0.97 -18.12 2.42
CA ASN A 102 -2.17 -18.21 3.22
C ASN A 102 -3.38 -18.03 2.29
N VAL A 103 -3.87 -19.15 1.76
CA VAL A 103 -4.89 -19.17 0.71
C VAL A 103 -6.29 -19.11 1.32
N ASP A 104 -7.12 -18.17 0.87
CA ASP A 104 -8.51 -18.07 1.34
C ASP A 104 -9.30 -19.31 0.92
N ARG A 105 -9.37 -19.58 -0.38
CA ARG A 105 -10.17 -20.67 -0.95
C ARG A 105 -9.42 -21.39 -2.08
N LEU A 106 -9.71 -22.68 -2.23
CA LEU A 106 -9.32 -23.49 -3.38
C LEU A 106 -10.56 -23.83 -4.20
N ILE A 107 -10.45 -23.79 -5.53
CA ILE A 107 -11.53 -24.20 -6.43
C ILE A 107 -11.61 -25.74 -6.44
N VAL A 108 -12.82 -26.28 -6.35
CA VAL A 108 -13.05 -27.73 -6.40
C VAL A 108 -13.07 -28.20 -7.85
N GLY A 109 -12.22 -29.17 -8.18
CA GLY A 109 -12.14 -29.75 -9.52
C GLY A 109 -11.33 -28.93 -10.52
N GLU A 110 -10.64 -27.87 -10.07
CA GLU A 110 -9.82 -27.00 -10.91
C GLU A 110 -8.49 -26.72 -10.20
N ASN A 111 -7.39 -26.63 -10.97
CA ASN A 111 -6.06 -26.31 -10.45
C ASN A 111 -5.92 -24.79 -10.20
N ALA A 112 -6.83 -24.20 -9.43
CA ALA A 112 -6.89 -22.77 -9.17
C ALA A 112 -7.27 -22.43 -7.72
N GLY A 113 -6.76 -21.30 -7.23
CA GLY A 113 -7.16 -20.70 -5.96
C GLY A 113 -8.15 -19.56 -6.15
N LEU A 114 -8.70 -19.07 -5.03
CA LEU A 114 -9.52 -17.87 -4.99
C LEU A 114 -9.04 -16.98 -3.85
N GLU A 115 -8.74 -15.72 -4.19
CA GLU A 115 -8.49 -14.61 -3.26
C GLU A 115 -9.77 -13.78 -3.10
N CYS A 116 -10.20 -13.57 -1.85
CA CYS A 116 -11.40 -12.82 -1.50
C CYS A 116 -11.02 -11.43 -0.96
N LYS A 117 -11.51 -10.38 -1.60
CA LYS A 117 -11.31 -8.99 -1.18
C LYS A 117 -12.62 -8.30 -0.84
N THR A 118 -12.54 -7.36 0.09
CA THR A 118 -13.56 -6.33 0.27
C THR A 118 -12.98 -4.97 -0.11
N ALA A 119 -13.82 -4.10 -0.66
CA ALA A 119 -13.41 -2.76 -1.05
C ALA A 119 -14.48 -1.73 -0.68
N SER A 120 -14.04 -0.51 -0.35
CA SER A 120 -14.95 0.62 -0.16
C SER A 120 -15.56 1.05 -1.49
N ALA A 121 -16.78 1.61 -1.46
CA ALA A 121 -17.44 2.17 -2.64
C ALA A 121 -16.59 3.25 -3.35
N TYR A 122 -15.76 3.97 -2.60
CA TYR A 122 -14.81 4.97 -3.10
C TYR A 122 -13.66 4.37 -3.91
N SER A 123 -13.38 3.08 -3.74
CA SER A 123 -12.32 2.36 -4.49
C SER A 123 -12.85 1.61 -5.71
N ALA A 124 -14.15 1.74 -6.03
CA ALA A 124 -14.79 1.00 -7.10
C ALA A 124 -14.16 1.25 -8.48
N ASP A 125 -13.60 2.44 -8.69
CA ASP A 125 -12.97 2.83 -9.95
C ASP A 125 -11.73 1.98 -10.26
N LYS A 126 -11.04 1.46 -9.24
CA LYS A 126 -9.87 0.56 -9.38
C LYS A 126 -10.23 -0.82 -9.93
N TRP A 127 -11.52 -1.12 -10.04
CA TRP A 127 -12.06 -2.40 -10.49
C TRP A 127 -12.99 -2.23 -11.70
N LYS A 128 -12.94 -1.08 -12.39
CA LYS A 128 -13.69 -0.84 -13.62
C LYS A 128 -13.06 -1.61 -14.78
N ASP A 129 -13.89 -2.02 -15.73
CA ASP A 129 -13.45 -2.59 -17.01
C ASP A 129 -12.50 -3.79 -16.87
N GLY A 130 -12.70 -4.60 -15.83
CA GLY A 130 -11.89 -5.79 -15.55
C GLY A 130 -10.52 -5.54 -14.94
N GLN A 131 -10.21 -4.29 -14.57
CA GLN A 131 -8.96 -3.96 -13.88
C GLN A 131 -8.84 -4.64 -12.52
N ILE A 132 -7.60 -4.97 -12.15
CA ILE A 132 -7.22 -5.53 -10.87
C ILE A 132 -6.12 -4.64 -10.31
N PRO A 133 -6.19 -4.19 -9.04
CA PRO A 133 -5.07 -3.48 -8.42
C PRO A 133 -3.78 -4.31 -8.49
N GLU A 134 -2.70 -3.73 -9.00
CA GLU A 134 -1.42 -4.42 -9.27
C GLU A 134 -0.89 -5.19 -8.06
N SER A 135 -1.01 -4.63 -6.84
CA SER A 135 -0.59 -5.32 -5.61
C SER A 135 -1.34 -6.64 -5.37
N TYR A 136 -2.60 -6.73 -5.79
CA TYR A 136 -3.40 -7.95 -5.65
C TYR A 136 -3.14 -8.94 -6.77
N GLU A 137 -2.82 -8.46 -7.97
CA GLU A 137 -2.37 -9.31 -9.07
C GLU A 137 -1.05 -10.00 -8.72
N ILE A 138 -0.06 -9.25 -8.20
CA ILE A 138 1.20 -9.82 -7.70
C ILE A 138 0.97 -10.82 -6.57
N GLN A 139 0.03 -10.56 -5.67
CA GLN A 139 -0.36 -11.53 -4.64
C GLN A 139 -0.86 -12.85 -5.25
N CYS A 140 -1.63 -12.80 -6.35
CA CYS A 140 -2.11 -13.99 -7.05
C CYS A 140 -0.96 -14.75 -7.73
N TYR A 141 -0.04 -14.06 -8.41
CA TYR A 141 1.17 -14.68 -8.96
C TYR A 141 2.04 -15.32 -7.88
N HIS A 142 2.21 -14.66 -6.73
CA HIS A 142 2.91 -15.24 -5.58
C HIS A 142 2.28 -16.57 -5.14
N TYR A 143 0.95 -16.62 -5.00
CA TYR A 143 0.28 -17.86 -4.62
C TYR A 143 0.37 -18.94 -5.69
N MET A 144 0.30 -18.59 -6.97
CA MET A 144 0.54 -19.54 -8.06
C MET A 144 1.98 -20.07 -8.04
N ALA A 145 2.97 -19.24 -7.71
CA ALA A 145 4.35 -19.66 -7.52
C ALA A 145 4.49 -20.65 -6.37
N VAL A 146 3.85 -20.41 -5.23
CA VAL A 146 3.91 -21.28 -4.04
C VAL A 146 3.19 -22.61 -4.27
N THR A 147 1.99 -22.57 -4.87
CA THR A 147 1.09 -23.72 -4.93
C THR A 147 1.16 -24.51 -6.23
N GLY A 148 1.85 -23.99 -7.26
CA GLY A 148 1.86 -24.58 -8.61
C GLY A 148 0.46 -24.65 -9.24
N ALA A 149 -0.38 -23.65 -8.95
CA ALA A 149 -1.69 -23.49 -9.58
C ALA A 149 -1.57 -22.92 -11.00
N ASP A 150 -2.50 -23.29 -11.89
CA ASP A 150 -2.53 -22.86 -13.30
C ASP A 150 -3.25 -21.52 -13.49
N ALA A 151 -4.02 -21.10 -12.49
CA ALA A 151 -4.70 -19.82 -12.46
C ALA A 151 -5.04 -19.42 -11.01
N TRP A 152 -5.39 -18.15 -10.84
CA TRP A 152 -5.97 -17.65 -9.60
C TRP A 152 -7.19 -16.79 -9.89
N TYR A 153 -8.27 -17.02 -9.16
CA TYR A 153 -9.41 -16.13 -9.17
C TYR A 153 -9.21 -15.06 -8.11
N ILE A 154 -9.60 -13.83 -8.43
CA ILE A 154 -9.74 -12.77 -7.44
C ILE A 154 -11.17 -12.25 -7.49
N ALA A 155 -11.84 -12.26 -6.33
CA ALA A 155 -13.19 -11.74 -6.18
C ALA A 155 -13.19 -10.57 -5.21
N VAL A 156 -13.98 -9.54 -5.52
CA VAL A 156 -14.14 -8.36 -4.68
C VAL A 156 -15.61 -8.06 -4.43
N CYS A 157 -15.96 -7.92 -3.16
CA CYS A 157 -17.22 -7.29 -2.76
C CYS A 157 -16.98 -5.80 -2.50
N ILE A 158 -17.49 -4.95 -3.39
CA ILE A 158 -17.47 -3.50 -3.24
C ILE A 158 -18.69 -3.12 -2.39
N LEU A 159 -18.43 -2.82 -1.11
CA LEU A 159 -19.47 -2.66 -0.09
C LEU A 159 -20.48 -1.58 -0.50
N GLY A 160 -21.77 -1.96 -0.49
CA GLY A 160 -22.89 -1.09 -0.86
C GLY A 160 -22.99 -0.75 -2.35
N LYS A 161 -22.25 -1.43 -3.23
CA LYS A 161 -22.20 -1.08 -4.66
C LYS A 161 -22.28 -2.27 -5.61
N ASP A 162 -21.31 -3.19 -5.57
CA ASP A 162 -21.17 -4.19 -6.64
C ASP A 162 -20.34 -5.41 -6.20
N PHE A 163 -20.42 -6.50 -6.96
CA PHE A 163 -19.57 -7.69 -6.81
C PHE A 163 -18.88 -7.99 -8.14
N LYS A 164 -17.56 -8.14 -8.12
CA LYS A 164 -16.76 -8.41 -9.31
C LYS A 164 -15.78 -9.54 -9.06
N TRP A 165 -15.38 -10.23 -10.13
CA TRP A 165 -14.30 -11.20 -10.08
C TRP A 165 -13.54 -11.21 -11.40
N GLN A 166 -12.29 -11.66 -11.34
CA GLN A 166 -11.44 -11.91 -12.51
C GLN A 166 -10.67 -13.22 -12.35
N ARG A 167 -10.31 -13.83 -13.47
CA ARG A 167 -9.40 -14.98 -13.53
C ARG A 167 -8.06 -14.48 -14.06
N ILE A 168 -7.00 -14.73 -13.31
CA ILE A 168 -5.62 -14.43 -13.69
C ILE A 168 -4.98 -15.77 -14.11
N GLU A 169 -4.50 -15.84 -15.34
CA GLU A 169 -3.77 -17.02 -15.82
C GLU A 169 -2.37 -17.07 -15.22
N ARG A 170 -1.83 -18.27 -15.06
CA ARG A 170 -0.43 -18.45 -14.72
C ARG A 170 0.46 -17.88 -15.83
N ASP A 171 1.36 -17.01 -15.43
CA ASP A 171 2.43 -16.47 -16.26
C ASP A 171 3.77 -16.82 -15.61
N GLU A 172 4.54 -17.70 -16.26
CA GLU A 172 5.82 -18.18 -15.74
C GLU A 172 6.91 -17.12 -15.75
N GLU A 173 6.87 -16.17 -16.69
CA GLU A 173 7.86 -15.09 -16.76
C GLU A 173 7.65 -14.12 -15.58
N MET A 174 6.39 -13.75 -15.33
CA MET A 174 6.01 -12.93 -14.17
C MET A 174 6.35 -13.63 -12.86
N ILE A 175 6.04 -14.92 -12.74
CA ILE A 175 6.36 -15.71 -11.55
C ILE A 175 7.87 -15.78 -11.33
N GLN A 176 8.67 -16.03 -12.37
CA GLN A 176 10.12 -16.12 -12.23
C GLN A 176 10.73 -14.76 -11.84
N MET A 177 10.23 -13.66 -12.41
CA MET A 177 10.65 -12.32 -12.02
C MET A 177 10.34 -12.05 -10.54
N LEU A 178 9.12 -12.39 -10.11
CA LEU A 178 8.69 -12.22 -8.73
C LEU A 178 9.54 -13.03 -7.75
N ILE A 179 9.84 -14.29 -8.08
CA ILE A 179 10.72 -15.15 -7.28
C ILE A 179 12.09 -14.50 -7.08
N GLU A 180 12.71 -13.96 -8.14
CA GLU A 180 14.03 -13.34 -8.03
C GLU A 180 14.02 -12.06 -7.16
N ILE A 181 12.99 -11.22 -7.31
CA ILE A 181 12.81 -10.02 -6.47
C ILE A 181 12.66 -10.41 -4.99
N GLU A 182 11.77 -11.36 -4.69
CA GLU A 182 11.52 -11.81 -3.32
C GLU A 182 12.72 -12.54 -2.72
N LYS A 183 13.41 -13.37 -3.50
CA LYS A 183 14.64 -14.06 -3.09
C LYS A 183 15.74 -13.07 -2.74
N LYS A 184 15.92 -12.04 -3.56
CA LYS A 184 16.88 -10.97 -3.31
C LYS A 184 16.54 -10.26 -2.00
N PHE A 185 15.29 -9.83 -1.85
CA PHE A 185 14.83 -9.18 -0.63
C PHE A 185 15.03 -10.05 0.61
N TRP A 186 14.66 -11.33 0.54
CA TRP A 186 14.81 -12.25 1.67
C TRP A 186 16.28 -12.42 2.08
N ASN A 187 17.16 -12.67 1.10
CA ASN A 187 18.56 -12.94 1.38
C ASN A 187 19.34 -11.68 1.76
N GLU A 188 19.19 -10.59 1.01
CA GLU A 188 19.99 -9.38 1.20
C GLU A 188 19.43 -8.49 2.32
N ASN A 189 18.11 -8.44 2.51
CA ASN A 189 17.50 -7.60 3.53
C ASN A 189 17.19 -8.39 4.80
N VAL A 190 16.31 -9.38 4.73
CA VAL A 190 15.81 -10.07 5.92
C VAL A 190 16.90 -10.87 6.63
N LEU A 191 17.60 -11.76 5.93
CA LEU A 191 18.62 -12.64 6.55
C LEU A 191 19.87 -11.87 7.01
N LEU A 192 20.28 -10.80 6.30
CA LEU A 192 21.42 -9.97 6.69
C LEU A 192 21.05 -8.84 7.67
N GLY A 193 19.77 -8.65 7.98
CA GLY A 193 19.30 -7.55 8.82
C GLY A 193 19.56 -6.16 8.21
N GLN A 194 19.63 -6.06 6.88
CA GLN A 194 19.85 -4.79 6.18
C GLN A 194 18.54 -4.20 5.69
N MET A 195 18.14 -3.06 6.25
CA MET A 195 16.91 -2.38 5.84
C MET A 195 16.95 -2.05 4.33
N PRO A 196 15.87 -2.33 3.58
CA PRO A 196 15.82 -2.01 2.16
C PRO A 196 15.86 -0.49 1.93
N SER A 197 16.26 -0.09 0.72
CA SER A 197 16.27 1.33 0.34
C SER A 197 14.85 1.91 0.37
N PRO A 198 14.67 3.17 0.80
CA PRO A 198 13.37 3.85 0.76
C PRO A 198 12.93 4.07 -0.69
N ASP A 199 11.61 4.02 -0.90
CA ASP A 199 10.96 4.09 -2.22
C ASP A 199 10.38 5.48 -2.57
N GLY A 200 10.53 6.47 -1.67
CA GLY A 200 9.95 7.80 -1.81
C GLY A 200 8.45 7.91 -1.52
N SER A 201 7.80 6.83 -1.07
CA SER A 201 6.39 6.83 -0.67
C SER A 201 6.17 7.50 0.70
N LYS A 202 4.93 7.96 0.94
CA LYS A 202 4.53 8.48 2.26
C LYS A 202 4.64 7.43 3.37
N ALA A 203 4.41 6.16 3.04
CA ALA A 203 4.55 5.06 3.99
C ALA A 203 6.03 4.90 4.43
N SER A 204 7.00 5.05 3.52
CA SER A 204 8.42 5.10 3.88
C SER A 204 8.72 6.23 4.87
N ASP A 205 8.17 7.43 4.66
CA ASP A 205 8.33 8.57 5.58
C ASP A 205 7.76 8.29 6.97
N GLU A 206 6.56 7.69 7.07
CA GLU A 206 5.91 7.35 8.33
C GLU A 206 6.73 6.34 9.14
N ILE A 207 7.30 5.34 8.47
CA ILE A 207 8.17 4.35 9.11
C ILE A 207 9.46 4.99 9.61
N LEU A 208 10.13 5.79 8.79
CA LEU A 208 11.37 6.47 9.20
C LEU A 208 11.13 7.40 10.39
N LYS A 209 9.95 8.04 10.48
CA LYS A 209 9.54 8.82 11.66
C LYS A 209 9.34 7.95 12.90
N LYS A 210 8.69 6.78 12.76
CA LYS A 210 8.47 5.84 13.86
C LYS A 210 9.79 5.24 14.36
N TYR A 211 10.71 4.95 13.43
CA TYR A 211 11.98 4.28 13.73
C TYR A 211 13.04 5.25 14.27
N TYR A 212 13.04 6.48 13.80
CA TYR A 212 13.95 7.53 14.25
C TYR A 212 13.19 8.73 14.86
N PRO A 213 12.42 8.56 15.96
CA PRO A 213 11.51 9.58 16.46
C PRO A 213 12.22 10.78 17.08
N ASN A 214 13.39 10.55 17.68
CA ASN A 214 14.13 11.55 18.46
C ASN A 214 15.48 11.89 17.80
N SER A 215 15.91 13.14 17.93
CA SER A 215 17.27 13.58 17.56
C SER A 215 18.22 13.48 18.75
N ASN A 216 19.51 13.24 18.47
CA ASN A 216 20.57 13.18 19.50
C ASN A 216 21.55 14.37 19.44
N SER A 217 21.22 15.41 18.64
CA SER A 217 22.02 16.62 18.44
C SER A 217 23.45 16.41 17.94
N ARG A 218 23.79 15.22 17.44
CA ARG A 218 25.11 14.93 16.85
C ARG A 218 25.10 15.18 15.35
N GLN A 219 26.23 15.62 14.82
CA GLN A 219 26.47 15.73 13.39
C GLN A 219 27.35 14.57 12.92
N ILE A 220 27.02 14.01 11.75
CA ILE A 220 27.84 13.02 11.05
C ILE A 220 28.25 13.59 9.69
N LYS A 221 29.33 13.07 9.11
CA LYS A 221 29.68 13.33 7.71
C LYS A 221 28.87 12.40 6.81
N LEU A 222 28.24 12.96 5.78
CA LEU A 222 27.61 12.18 4.72
C LEU A 222 28.67 11.78 3.69
N TYR A 223 28.65 10.52 3.26
CA TYR A 223 29.53 10.01 2.21
C TYR A 223 28.68 9.46 1.06
N GLY A 224 28.97 9.85 -0.18
CA GLY A 224 28.25 9.39 -1.37
C GLY A 224 26.84 9.98 -1.56
N PHE A 225 26.51 11.09 -0.88
CA PHE A 225 25.21 11.75 -0.99
C PHE A 225 25.23 13.07 -1.77
N ASP A 226 26.40 13.63 -2.08
CA ASP A 226 26.50 14.94 -2.74
C ASP A 226 25.81 14.93 -4.12
N GLU A 227 26.04 13.90 -4.94
CA GLU A 227 25.36 13.73 -6.23
C GLU A 227 23.84 13.60 -6.06
N LYS A 228 23.38 12.88 -5.03
CA LYS A 228 21.94 12.73 -4.73
C LYS A 228 21.31 14.04 -4.28
N LEU A 229 22.01 14.83 -3.46
CA LEU A 229 21.54 16.14 -2.99
C LEU A 229 21.53 17.16 -4.14
N GLN A 230 22.53 17.13 -5.02
CA GLN A 230 22.55 17.94 -6.24
C GLN A 230 21.38 17.58 -7.16
N ARG A 231 21.13 16.29 -7.39
CA ARG A 231 19.98 15.84 -8.17
C ARG A 231 18.65 16.28 -7.55
N ARG A 232 18.53 16.22 -6.21
CA ARG A 232 17.36 16.72 -5.49
C ARG A 232 17.14 18.22 -5.75
N LYS A 233 18.20 19.02 -5.78
CA LYS A 233 18.13 20.46 -6.09
C LYS A 233 17.61 20.70 -7.50
N GLU A 234 18.18 20.03 -8.51
CA GLU A 234 17.69 20.10 -9.90
C GLU A 234 16.21 19.77 -10.02
N ILE A 235 15.75 18.71 -9.33
CA ILE A 235 14.33 18.33 -9.32
C ILE A 235 13.48 19.44 -8.69
N SER A 236 13.97 20.08 -7.62
CA SER A 236 13.27 21.19 -6.96
C SER A 236 13.12 22.38 -7.91
N ASP A 237 14.19 22.73 -8.64
CA ASP A 237 14.18 23.82 -9.62
C ASP A 237 13.21 23.53 -10.78
N LEU A 238 13.16 22.27 -11.24
CA LEU A 238 12.21 21.83 -12.26
C LEU A 238 10.75 21.91 -11.77
N ILE A 239 10.48 21.51 -10.52
CA ILE A 239 9.15 21.63 -9.92
C ILE A 239 8.73 23.09 -9.86
N GLU A 240 9.60 23.98 -9.39
CA GLU A 240 9.30 25.42 -9.34
C GLU A 240 8.98 25.99 -10.73
N LYS A 241 9.73 25.57 -11.76
CA LYS A 241 9.47 25.97 -13.15
C LYS A 241 8.10 25.49 -13.65
N LEU A 242 7.78 24.21 -13.43
CA LEU A 242 6.49 23.63 -13.84
C LEU A 242 5.31 24.22 -13.06
N GLU A 243 5.49 24.51 -11.76
CA GLU A 243 4.47 25.21 -10.96
C GLU A 243 4.24 26.64 -11.47
N LYS A 244 5.30 27.34 -11.88
CA LYS A 244 5.19 28.67 -12.47
C LYS A 244 4.42 28.62 -13.79
N GLU A 245 4.75 27.68 -14.67
CA GLU A 245 4.08 27.46 -15.95
C GLU A 245 2.59 27.13 -15.75
N LYS A 246 2.28 26.20 -14.84
CA LYS A 246 0.89 25.87 -14.48
C LYS A 246 0.12 27.11 -13.99
N LYS A 247 0.71 27.90 -13.09
CA LYS A 247 0.09 29.14 -12.58
C LYS A 247 -0.12 30.17 -13.69
N GLN A 248 0.80 30.28 -14.63
CA GLN A 248 0.65 31.18 -15.78
C GLN A 248 -0.56 30.78 -16.62
N ILE A 249 -0.71 29.49 -16.95
CA ILE A 249 -1.89 28.98 -17.68
C ILE A 249 -3.18 29.27 -16.89
N GLU A 250 -3.20 29.01 -15.58
CA GLU A 250 -4.36 29.32 -14.74
C GLU A 250 -4.70 30.83 -14.74
N GLN A 251 -3.70 31.71 -14.81
CA GLN A 251 -3.89 33.16 -14.88
C GLN A 251 -4.44 33.58 -16.25
N GLU A 252 -3.95 33.02 -17.35
CA GLU A 252 -4.47 33.26 -18.70
C GLU A 252 -5.95 32.85 -18.80
N VAL A 253 -6.33 31.71 -18.22
CA VAL A 253 -7.74 31.27 -18.16
C VAL A 253 -8.57 32.23 -17.31
N LYS A 254 -8.08 32.66 -16.13
CA LYS A 254 -8.79 33.65 -15.29
C LYS A 254 -8.95 35.00 -15.99
N GLN A 255 -7.93 35.45 -16.71
CA GLN A 255 -7.97 36.67 -17.50
C GLN A 255 -9.04 36.59 -18.60
N TYR A 256 -9.21 35.41 -19.21
CA TYR A 256 -10.27 35.14 -20.18
C TYR A 256 -11.66 35.07 -19.51
N MET A 257 -11.77 34.40 -18.36
CA MET A 257 -13.03 34.26 -17.62
C MET A 257 -13.54 35.59 -17.05
N GLN A 258 -12.65 36.50 -16.64
CA GLN A 258 -13.00 37.76 -15.98
C GLN A 258 -13.96 37.51 -14.80
N ASP A 259 -15.13 38.15 -14.79
CA ASP A 259 -16.13 38.03 -13.72
C ASP A 259 -16.97 36.75 -13.81
N ASN A 260 -16.76 35.92 -14.84
CA ASN A 260 -17.55 34.70 -15.04
C ASN A 260 -17.06 33.58 -14.12
N GLU A 261 -17.98 32.97 -13.40
CA GLU A 261 -17.65 31.92 -12.44
C GLU A 261 -17.36 30.55 -13.07
N LYS A 262 -17.76 30.34 -14.32
CA LYS A 262 -17.64 29.05 -15.02
C LYS A 262 -17.25 29.23 -16.49
N ALA A 263 -16.47 28.31 -17.01
CA ALA A 263 -16.16 28.18 -18.43
C ALA A 263 -16.09 26.71 -18.83
N LYS A 264 -16.31 26.41 -20.11
CA LYS A 264 -16.26 25.04 -20.65
C LYS A 264 -15.59 25.02 -22.02
N SER A 265 -14.81 23.98 -22.28
CA SER A 265 -14.29 23.61 -23.60
C SER A 265 -14.74 22.19 -23.97
N ASP A 266 -14.28 21.67 -25.10
CA ASP A 266 -14.59 20.30 -25.54
C ASP A 266 -14.13 19.25 -24.52
N SER A 267 -13.04 19.52 -23.79
CA SER A 267 -12.40 18.55 -22.89
C SER A 267 -12.43 18.94 -21.41
N PHE A 268 -12.74 20.19 -21.07
CA PHE A 268 -12.60 20.70 -19.70
C PHE A 268 -13.77 21.56 -19.23
N GLU A 269 -14.08 21.47 -17.94
CA GLU A 269 -14.96 22.40 -17.22
C GLU A 269 -14.14 23.13 -16.16
N VAL A 270 -14.22 24.46 -16.14
CA VAL A 270 -13.48 25.34 -15.24
C VAL A 270 -14.47 26.08 -14.35
N SER A 271 -14.17 26.15 -13.05
CA SER A 271 -14.95 26.90 -12.07
C SER A 271 -14.02 27.81 -11.26
N TRP A 272 -14.34 29.10 -11.22
CA TRP A 272 -13.66 30.11 -10.41
C TRP A 272 -14.70 31.00 -9.74
N LYS A 273 -15.16 30.59 -8.55
CA LYS A 273 -16.27 31.22 -7.82
C LYS A 273 -15.75 32.04 -6.65
N GLU A 274 -16.53 33.05 -6.25
CA GLU A 274 -16.33 33.71 -4.98
C GLU A 274 -16.68 32.75 -3.82
N ILE A 275 -15.79 32.62 -2.84
CA ILE A 275 -16.01 31.78 -1.64
C ILE A 275 -15.68 32.60 -0.40
N THR A 276 -16.67 32.78 0.47
CA THR A 276 -16.45 33.38 1.79
C THR A 276 -16.08 32.32 2.82
N GLN A 277 -14.90 32.43 3.41
CA GLN A 277 -14.47 31.60 4.56
C GLN A 277 -14.28 32.48 5.79
N ARG A 278 -14.83 32.06 6.93
CA ARG A 278 -14.54 32.68 8.24
C ARG A 278 -13.52 31.81 8.95
N ARG A 279 -12.39 32.41 9.35
CA ARG A 279 -11.35 31.77 10.16
C ARG A 279 -11.12 32.59 11.42
N ILE A 280 -10.67 31.94 12.48
CA ILE A 280 -10.26 32.64 13.69
C ILE A 280 -9.02 33.46 13.36
N ASP A 281 -9.07 34.75 13.67
CA ASP A 281 -7.88 35.60 13.64
C ASP A 281 -6.97 35.21 14.82
N THR A 282 -6.02 34.35 14.52
CA THR A 282 -5.17 33.73 15.55
C THR A 282 -4.21 34.76 16.15
N GLU A 283 -3.77 35.74 15.36
CA GLU A 283 -2.87 36.79 15.83
C GLU A 283 -3.61 37.75 16.76
N LYS A 284 -4.80 38.19 16.36
CA LYS A 284 -5.65 39.04 17.19
C LYS A 284 -6.09 38.32 18.47
N LEU A 285 -6.47 37.04 18.39
CA LEU A 285 -6.81 36.24 19.56
C LEU A 285 -5.63 36.09 20.52
N ARG A 286 -4.42 35.87 19.99
CA ARG A 286 -3.19 35.78 20.80
C ARG A 286 -2.87 37.13 21.48
N ALA A 287 -3.08 38.25 20.79
CA ALA A 287 -2.81 39.59 21.32
C ALA A 287 -3.85 40.04 22.36
N GLU A 288 -5.14 39.88 22.07
CA GLU A 288 -6.25 40.39 22.90
C GLU A 288 -6.67 39.42 24.00
N GLN A 289 -6.56 38.11 23.77
CA GLN A 289 -7.01 37.05 24.68
C GLN A 289 -5.92 35.96 24.87
N PRO A 290 -4.70 36.31 25.31
CA PRO A 290 -3.58 35.37 25.39
C PRO A 290 -3.85 34.17 26.31
N LYS A 291 -4.63 34.37 27.39
CA LYS A 291 -5.03 33.27 28.29
C LYS A 291 -5.86 32.22 27.57
N ILE A 292 -6.85 32.65 26.79
CA ILE A 292 -7.70 31.76 26.00
C ILE A 292 -6.85 31.09 24.92
N TYR A 293 -6.06 31.85 24.15
CA TYR A 293 -5.17 31.30 23.13
C TYR A 293 -4.28 30.17 23.67
N ASN A 294 -3.61 30.40 24.81
CA ASN A 294 -2.72 29.42 25.41
C ASN A 294 -3.44 28.16 25.93
N GLN A 295 -4.72 28.25 26.34
CA GLN A 295 -5.51 27.09 26.77
C GLN A 295 -5.79 26.10 25.64
N TYR A 296 -5.79 26.55 24.39
CA TYR A 296 -6.07 25.71 23.21
C TYR A 296 -4.83 25.33 22.42
N LEU A 297 -3.63 25.67 22.91
CA LEU A 297 -2.39 25.23 22.28
C LEU A 297 -2.17 23.73 22.51
N LYS A 298 -1.92 23.02 21.42
CA LYS A 298 -1.44 21.64 21.44
C LYS A 298 0.00 21.60 20.96
N THR A 299 0.90 21.11 21.80
CA THR A 299 2.30 20.90 21.43
C THR A 299 2.44 19.60 20.64
N TYR A 300 3.07 19.67 19.48
CA TYR A 300 3.48 18.50 18.70
C TYR A 300 4.97 18.60 18.41
N GLN A 301 5.71 17.51 18.64
CA GLN A 301 7.13 17.43 18.35
C GLN A 301 7.32 16.65 17.06
N MET A 302 8.14 17.17 16.15
CA MET A 302 8.49 16.49 14.90
C MET A 302 9.92 16.78 14.48
N ARG A 303 10.55 15.81 13.81
CA ARG A 303 11.84 16.01 13.15
C ARG A 303 11.59 16.53 11.74
N LYS A 304 12.04 17.75 11.46
CA LYS A 304 11.93 18.36 10.13
C LYS A 304 13.17 18.00 9.31
N PHE A 305 12.96 17.44 8.12
CA PHE A 305 14.01 17.27 7.13
C PHE A 305 14.24 18.60 6.40
N GLY A 306 15.49 18.98 6.20
CA GLY A 306 15.88 20.20 5.50
C GLY A 306 17.26 20.04 4.88
N VAL A 307 17.44 20.63 3.71
CA VAL A 307 18.71 20.68 2.98
C VAL A 307 18.99 22.15 2.70
N LYS A 308 20.22 22.59 2.98
CA LYS A 308 20.69 23.94 2.69
C LYS A 308 22.03 23.81 1.98
N ASP A 309 22.22 24.59 0.93
CA ASP A 309 23.52 24.69 0.26
C ASP A 309 24.53 25.31 1.22
N VAL A 310 25.75 24.75 1.20
CA VAL A 310 26.91 25.24 1.96
C VAL A 310 27.80 26.04 1.02
#